data_AF-A0A3D1WJ10-F1
#
_entry.id   AF-A0A3D1WJ10-F1
#
_cell.length_a   1.000
_cell.length_b   1.000
_cell.length_c   1.000
_cell.angle_alpha   90.00
_cell.angle_beta   90.00
_cell.angle_gamma   90.00
#
_symmetry.space_group_name_H-M   'P 1'
#
loop_
_entity.id
_entity.type
_entity.pdbx_description
1 polymer ?
#
loop_
_entity_poly.entity_id
_entity_poly.type
_entity_poly.pdbx_seq_one_letter_code
_entity_poly.pdbx_strand_id
1 'polypeptide(L)'
;MTRFFIYALVLPFALLPLCARAATSQERVAYVLENIELTGSCQRPRSYYLDDFPVVLGAAPLKSELAQVRGWCTNFVKSKKVYSAECNMLHRPPNTAYLTVNIREMPPVKTARETKKNATPRLAKDLVKLLSQWESLLDQKLIQDGITLSDEVRDGILGSSDPEVDALAHRLGVAVQPRLKNVLTVLNGSPIESDRIAASQLINWSGNPAAVFPALPAVLTDDSVYVRNNASRFIVVFVDELRDIDTAKLILSGMITQLKLPFMTDRNKALGGIRGLLGKFPALTSSIDAETKSHLCRIASTSVLDNVGGVAKQLLDVLGGANCAENISCK
;
A
#
# COMPACT_ATOMS: atom_id res chain seq x y z
N MET A 1 19.47 -44.23 85.56
CA MET A 1 18.98 -45.53 85.07
C MET A 1 17.47 -45.46 84.90
N THR A 2 16.96 -45.06 83.73
CA THR A 2 15.67 -45.55 83.19
C THR A 2 15.65 -45.22 81.69
N ARG A 3 15.21 -46.18 80.87
CA ARG A 3 15.29 -46.23 79.41
C ARG A 3 13.91 -46.02 78.77
N PHE A 4 13.91 -45.30 77.63
CA PHE A 4 13.10 -45.43 76.38
C PHE A 4 11.61 -45.82 76.39
N PHE A 5 10.76 -45.11 75.61
CA PHE A 5 10.29 -45.51 74.24
C PHE A 5 9.15 -44.60 73.65
N ILE A 6 9.41 -44.06 72.44
CA ILE A 6 8.59 -43.91 71.20
C ILE A 6 7.33 -43.00 71.02
N TYR A 7 7.50 -42.11 70.02
CA TYR A 7 6.64 -41.42 69.02
C TYR A 7 5.14 -41.74 68.84
N ALA A 8 4.34 -40.68 68.58
CA ALA A 8 3.32 -40.60 67.51
C ALA A 8 2.84 -39.14 67.27
N LEU A 9 3.27 -38.54 66.17
CA LEU A 9 2.51 -38.10 64.99
C LEU A 9 1.86 -36.70 65.03
N VAL A 10 2.45 -35.86 64.20
CA VAL A 10 2.03 -34.55 63.68
C VAL A 10 0.93 -34.73 62.63
N LEU A 11 -0.11 -33.90 62.67
CA LEU A 11 -0.91 -33.57 61.48
C LEU A 11 -1.50 -32.15 61.60
N PRO A 12 -0.97 -31.17 60.86
CA PRO A 12 -1.60 -29.87 60.68
C PRO A 12 -2.57 -29.95 59.50
N PHE A 13 -3.84 -29.65 59.72
CA PHE A 13 -4.77 -29.28 58.65
C PHE A 13 -4.38 -27.88 58.13
N ALA A 14 -3.38 -27.83 57.26
CA ALA A 14 -3.14 -26.66 56.43
C ALA A 14 -4.20 -26.65 55.33
N LEU A 15 -5.23 -25.81 55.52
CA LEU A 15 -6.13 -25.37 54.48
C LEU A 15 -5.31 -24.69 53.38
N LEU A 16 -4.99 -25.43 52.33
CA LEU A 16 -4.47 -24.86 51.09
C LEU A 16 -5.63 -24.11 50.41
N PRO A 17 -5.50 -22.80 50.13
CA PRO A 17 -6.40 -22.17 49.20
C PRO A 17 -6.10 -22.79 47.83
N LEU A 18 -7.10 -23.48 47.27
CA LEU A 18 -7.17 -23.78 45.85
C LEU A 18 -7.13 -22.43 45.12
N CYS A 19 -5.93 -21.98 44.78
CA CYS A 19 -5.71 -21.03 43.70
C CYS A 19 -6.19 -21.69 42.41
N ALA A 20 -7.50 -21.63 42.18
CA ALA A 20 -8.04 -21.74 40.84
C ALA A 20 -7.44 -20.59 40.05
N ARG A 21 -6.30 -20.84 39.39
CA ARG A 21 -5.84 -20.02 38.28
C ARG A 21 -7.02 -19.99 37.32
N ALA A 22 -7.73 -18.87 37.28
CA ALA A 22 -8.67 -18.59 36.21
C ALA A 22 -7.92 -18.87 34.92
N ALA A 23 -8.34 -19.92 34.21
CA ALA A 23 -7.87 -20.17 32.86
C ALA A 23 -8.27 -18.92 32.09
N THR A 24 -7.31 -18.02 31.86
CA THR A 24 -7.50 -16.89 30.97
C THR A 24 -7.84 -17.51 29.63
N SER A 25 -9.14 -17.51 29.29
CA SER A 25 -9.61 -17.98 28.00
C SER A 25 -8.81 -17.21 26.97
N GLN A 26 -7.93 -17.90 26.26
CA GLN A 26 -7.06 -17.27 25.28
C GLN A 26 -7.94 -16.82 24.13
N GLU A 27 -8.37 -15.56 24.21
CA GLU A 27 -9.29 -15.00 23.25
C GLU A 27 -8.60 -14.90 21.89
N ARG A 28 -9.18 -15.58 20.89
CA ARG A 28 -8.75 -15.52 19.49
C ARG A 28 -9.40 -14.34 18.80
N VAL A 29 -8.72 -13.80 17.80
CA VAL A 29 -9.36 -12.84 16.89
C VAL A 29 -10.27 -13.55 15.89
N ALA A 30 -11.21 -12.78 15.31
CA ALA A 30 -12.22 -13.30 14.40
C ALA A 30 -11.71 -13.61 12.98
N TYR A 31 -10.40 -13.51 12.72
CA TYR A 31 -9.82 -13.72 11.40
C TYR A 31 -8.62 -14.67 11.44
N VAL A 32 -8.39 -15.37 10.32
CA VAL A 32 -7.22 -16.21 10.07
C VAL A 32 -6.11 -15.36 9.47
N LEU A 33 -4.90 -15.39 10.06
CA LEU A 33 -3.73 -14.78 9.45
C LEU A 33 -3.15 -15.77 8.43
N GLU A 34 -3.50 -15.61 7.15
CA GLU A 34 -3.19 -16.60 6.12
C GLU A 34 -1.72 -16.56 5.70
N ASN A 35 -1.18 -15.35 5.51
CA ASN A 35 0.17 -15.21 4.97
C ASN A 35 0.78 -13.84 5.27
N ILE A 36 2.04 -13.66 4.87
CA ILE A 36 2.80 -12.41 4.98
C ILE A 36 3.21 -11.97 3.58
N GLU A 37 2.83 -10.77 3.14
CA GLU A 37 3.38 -10.18 1.91
C GLU A 37 4.66 -9.43 2.26
N LEU A 38 5.79 -9.81 1.67
CA LEU A 38 7.03 -9.05 1.80
C LEU A 38 7.26 -8.22 0.54
N THR A 39 7.43 -6.91 0.69
CA THR A 39 7.85 -6.04 -0.41
C THR A 39 9.17 -5.38 -0.11
N GLY A 40 9.92 -5.04 -1.16
CA GLY A 40 11.23 -4.38 -1.06
C GLY A 40 12.39 -5.26 -0.57
N SER A 41 12.16 -6.52 -0.21
CA SER A 41 13.23 -7.51 -0.01
C SER A 41 13.78 -7.96 -1.37
N CYS A 42 15.05 -7.68 -1.61
CA CYS A 42 15.72 -7.93 -2.88
C CYS A 42 17.06 -8.65 -2.68
N GLN A 43 17.73 -8.39 -1.55
CA GLN A 43 19.05 -8.94 -1.24
C GLN A 43 19.00 -10.26 -0.46
N ARG A 44 17.91 -10.53 0.26
CA ARG A 44 17.78 -11.71 1.13
C ARG A 44 16.54 -12.53 0.78
N PRO A 45 16.60 -13.86 0.96
CA PRO A 45 15.44 -14.72 0.72
C PRO A 45 14.33 -14.45 1.74
N ARG A 46 13.09 -14.77 1.38
CA ARG A 46 11.93 -14.66 2.29
C ARG A 46 12.16 -15.34 3.64
N SER A 47 12.80 -16.51 3.64
CA SER A 47 13.13 -17.25 4.86
C SER A 47 13.99 -16.46 5.86
N TYR A 48 14.88 -15.60 5.39
CA TYR A 48 15.70 -14.74 6.26
C TYR A 48 14.87 -13.73 7.05
N TYR A 49 13.81 -13.19 6.44
CA TYR A 49 12.96 -12.19 7.08
C TYR A 49 11.94 -12.80 8.03
N LEU A 50 11.58 -14.07 7.86
CA LEU A 50 10.47 -14.71 8.56
C LEU A 50 10.91 -15.82 9.54
N ASP A 51 12.21 -16.07 9.69
CA ASP A 51 12.76 -17.10 10.59
C ASP A 51 12.39 -16.90 12.07
N ASP A 52 12.10 -15.67 12.48
CA ASP A 52 11.73 -15.28 13.85
C ASP A 52 10.27 -14.79 13.96
N PHE A 53 9.42 -15.06 12.96
CA PHE A 53 8.04 -14.62 12.98
C PHE A 53 7.24 -15.34 14.09
N PRO A 54 6.53 -14.61 14.99
CA PRO A 54 6.05 -15.18 16.24
C PRO A 54 4.74 -15.97 16.15
N VAL A 55 4.14 -16.10 14.96
CA VAL A 55 2.79 -16.66 14.80
C VAL A 55 2.74 -17.70 13.69
N VAL A 56 1.98 -18.76 13.93
CA VAL A 56 1.70 -19.78 12.91
C VAL A 56 0.69 -19.24 11.90
N LEU A 57 1.07 -19.24 10.63
CA LEU A 57 0.19 -18.84 9.52
C LEU A 57 -0.90 -19.91 9.26
N GLY A 58 -2.04 -19.48 8.74
CA GLY A 58 -3.19 -20.34 8.46
C GLY A 58 -4.08 -20.64 9.67
N ALA A 59 -3.86 -19.95 10.80
CA ALA A 59 -4.70 -20.04 12.00
C ALA A 59 -5.18 -18.65 12.47
N ALA A 60 -6.26 -18.62 13.25
CA ALA A 60 -6.73 -17.41 13.92
C ALA A 60 -5.86 -17.12 15.15
N PRO A 61 -5.05 -16.03 15.18
CA PRO A 61 -4.12 -15.80 16.27
C PRO A 61 -4.84 -15.44 17.58
N LEU A 62 -4.19 -15.76 18.69
CA LEU A 62 -4.54 -15.22 20.00
C LEU A 62 -4.33 -13.70 20.01
N LYS A 63 -5.11 -12.97 20.81
CA LYS A 63 -4.85 -11.53 21.03
C LYS A 63 -3.42 -11.25 21.52
N SER A 64 -2.85 -12.15 22.33
CA SER A 64 -1.46 -12.08 22.80
C SER A 64 -0.44 -12.29 21.68
N GLU A 65 -0.71 -13.19 20.74
CA GLU A 65 0.13 -13.42 19.55
C GLU A 65 0.16 -12.19 18.64
N LEU A 66 -0.97 -11.48 18.47
CA LEU A 66 -0.97 -10.21 17.74
C LEU A 66 -0.13 -9.12 18.41
N ALA A 67 -0.07 -9.09 19.75
CA ALA A 67 0.84 -8.19 20.46
C ALA A 67 2.30 -8.55 20.16
N GLN A 68 2.63 -9.84 20.03
CA GLN A 68 3.96 -10.28 19.61
C GLN A 68 4.27 -9.89 18.17
N VAL A 69 3.32 -9.99 17.23
CA VAL A 69 3.49 -9.51 15.85
C VAL A 69 3.81 -8.02 15.82
N ARG A 70 3.12 -7.20 16.62
CA ARG A 70 3.43 -5.76 16.74
C ARG A 70 4.85 -5.54 17.28
N GLY A 71 5.25 -6.29 18.31
CA GLY A 71 6.61 -6.24 18.85
C GLY A 71 7.68 -6.67 17.83
N TRP A 72 7.40 -7.72 17.05
CA TRP A 72 8.25 -8.18 15.96
C TRP A 72 8.40 -7.09 14.89
N CYS A 73 7.32 -6.45 14.46
CA CYS A 73 7.34 -5.34 13.51
C CYS A 73 8.18 -4.14 14.00
N THR A 74 8.03 -3.76 15.28
CA THR A 74 8.83 -2.67 15.88
C THR A 74 10.32 -3.01 15.92
N ASN A 75 10.66 -4.28 16.17
CA ASN A 75 12.06 -4.72 16.26
C ASN A 75 12.68 -5.11 14.90
N PHE A 76 11.85 -5.25 13.86
CA PHE A 76 12.24 -5.79 12.55
C PHE A 76 13.43 -5.03 11.94
N VAL A 77 13.39 -3.68 12.00
CA VAL A 77 14.45 -2.82 11.48
C VAL A 77 15.80 -3.15 12.10
N LYS A 78 15.82 -3.31 13.43
CA LYS A 78 17.02 -3.63 14.20
C LYS A 78 17.47 -5.07 13.98
N SER A 79 16.56 -6.03 14.00
CA SER A 79 16.91 -7.46 13.88
C SER A 79 17.42 -7.82 12.49
N LYS A 80 16.78 -7.29 11.44
CA LYS A 80 17.11 -7.57 10.04
C LYS A 80 18.11 -6.58 9.43
N LYS A 81 18.54 -5.56 10.18
CA LYS A 81 19.49 -4.51 9.75
C LYS A 81 19.07 -3.84 8.44
N VAL A 82 17.78 -3.53 8.32
CA VAL A 82 17.22 -2.81 7.17
C VAL A 82 17.13 -1.31 7.47
N TYR A 83 16.94 -0.46 6.46
CA TYR A 83 16.81 0.99 6.65
C TYR A 83 15.49 1.34 7.34
N SER A 84 14.38 0.73 6.90
CA SER A 84 13.06 0.87 7.53
C SER A 84 12.16 -0.31 7.18
N ALA A 85 11.12 -0.52 7.97
CA ALA A 85 10.08 -1.50 7.71
C ALA A 85 8.72 -0.96 8.17
N GLU A 86 7.68 -1.17 7.36
CA GLU A 86 6.31 -0.79 7.69
C GLU A 86 5.42 -2.04 7.64
N CYS A 87 4.76 -2.35 8.76
CA CYS A 87 3.83 -3.47 8.86
C CYS A 87 2.39 -2.99 8.82
N ASN A 88 1.56 -3.59 7.97
CA ASN A 88 0.12 -3.32 7.91
C ASN A 88 -0.67 -4.62 7.85
N MET A 89 -1.79 -4.68 8.56
CA MET A 89 -2.72 -5.80 8.47
C MET A 89 -3.76 -5.50 7.40
N LEU A 90 -3.84 -6.36 6.37
CA LEU A 90 -4.82 -6.26 5.30
C LEU A 90 -5.92 -7.30 5.53
N HIS A 91 -7.11 -6.84 5.91
CA HIS A 91 -8.27 -7.70 6.08
C HIS A 91 -8.93 -8.03 4.75
N ARG A 92 -9.31 -9.30 4.56
CA ARG A 92 -10.03 -9.80 3.39
C ARG A 92 -11.25 -10.61 3.85
N PRO A 93 -12.46 -10.28 3.37
CA PRO A 93 -13.65 -11.07 3.65
C PRO A 93 -13.53 -12.53 3.16
N PRO A 94 -14.19 -13.51 3.82
CA PRO A 94 -15.10 -13.32 4.95
C PRO A 94 -14.39 -13.15 6.30
N ASN A 95 -13.23 -13.75 6.55
CA ASN A 95 -12.54 -13.71 7.86
C ASN A 95 -11.04 -13.99 7.73
N THR A 96 -10.36 -13.36 6.77
CA THR A 96 -8.94 -13.60 6.50
C THR A 96 -8.15 -12.31 6.63
N ALA A 97 -6.86 -12.41 6.91
CA ALA A 97 -5.96 -11.28 6.89
C ALA A 97 -4.57 -11.68 6.38
N TYR A 98 -3.89 -10.71 5.78
CA TYR A 98 -2.49 -10.80 5.41
C TYR A 98 -1.71 -9.74 6.16
N LEU A 99 -0.51 -10.07 6.64
CA LEU A 99 0.42 -9.07 7.13
C LEU A 99 1.29 -8.60 5.97
N THR A 100 1.19 -7.34 5.56
CA THR A 100 2.13 -6.76 4.59
C THR A 100 3.30 -6.13 5.33
N VAL A 101 4.52 -6.43 4.90
CA VAL A 101 5.76 -5.86 5.45
C VAL A 101 6.53 -5.20 4.30
N ASN A 102 6.49 -3.87 4.27
CA ASN A 102 7.23 -3.06 3.31
C ASN A 102 8.65 -2.85 3.83
N ILE A 103 9.65 -3.48 3.22
CA ILE A 103 11.05 -3.46 3.65
C ILE A 103 11.85 -2.49 2.78
N ARG A 104 12.55 -1.53 3.39
CA ARG A 104 13.57 -0.73 2.68
C ARG A 104 14.95 -1.21 3.10
N GLU A 105 15.65 -1.89 2.20
CA GLU A 105 17.03 -2.34 2.43
C GLU A 105 18.03 -1.17 2.41
N MET A 106 19.26 -1.41 2.89
CA MET A 106 20.36 -0.45 2.82
C MET A 106 21.20 -0.66 1.54
N PRO A 107 21.67 0.42 0.89
CA PRO A 107 21.29 1.82 1.08
C PRO A 107 19.85 2.07 0.54
N PRO A 108 19.13 3.08 1.05
CA PRO A 108 17.79 3.37 0.55
C PRO A 108 17.83 3.78 -0.92
N VAL A 109 16.88 3.25 -1.69
CA VAL A 109 16.64 3.72 -3.07
C VAL A 109 16.22 5.19 -3.00
N LYS A 110 17.03 6.07 -3.59
CA LYS A 110 16.70 7.50 -3.67
C LYS A 110 15.64 7.71 -4.74
N THR A 111 14.56 8.39 -4.38
CA THR A 111 13.68 9.05 -5.34
C THR A 111 14.38 10.32 -5.85
N ALA A 112 14.21 10.63 -7.13
CA ALA A 112 15.07 11.58 -7.85
C ALA A 112 14.51 13.00 -7.93
N ARG A 113 13.35 13.29 -7.30
CA ARG A 113 12.66 14.55 -7.57
C ARG A 113 13.33 15.72 -6.85
N GLU A 114 14.09 16.51 -7.60
CA GLU A 114 14.59 17.80 -7.13
C GLU A 114 13.43 18.81 -7.01
N THR A 115 13.09 19.22 -5.79
CA THR A 115 12.12 20.31 -5.58
C THR A 115 12.74 21.65 -5.98
N LYS A 116 12.11 22.36 -6.92
CA LYS A 116 12.55 23.71 -7.32
C LYS A 116 12.32 24.71 -6.17
N LYS A 117 13.36 25.46 -5.78
CA LYS A 117 13.36 26.43 -4.66
C LYS A 117 12.60 27.75 -4.94
N ASN A 118 11.85 27.86 -6.02
CA ASN A 118 11.17 29.10 -6.38
C ASN A 118 9.91 29.33 -5.52
N ALA A 119 9.29 30.51 -5.67
CA ALA A 119 8.09 30.93 -4.96
C ALA A 119 7.13 29.77 -4.71
N THR A 120 6.87 29.49 -3.45
CA THR A 120 6.21 28.29 -2.98
C THR A 120 4.72 28.30 -3.36
N PRO A 121 4.30 27.59 -4.43
CA PRO A 121 2.91 27.61 -4.85
C PRO A 121 2.02 26.98 -3.77
N ARG A 122 0.79 27.49 -3.65
CA ARG A 122 -0.23 27.03 -2.69
C ARG A 122 -1.55 26.81 -3.39
N LEU A 123 -2.34 25.88 -2.86
CA LEU A 123 -3.72 25.70 -3.25
C LEU A 123 -4.58 26.82 -2.66
N ALA A 124 -5.67 27.14 -3.33
CA ALA A 124 -6.67 28.04 -2.80
C ALA A 124 -7.32 27.42 -1.53
N LYS A 125 -7.52 28.23 -0.48
CA LYS A 125 -7.99 27.75 0.83
C LYS A 125 -9.37 27.10 0.78
N ASP A 126 -10.24 27.59 -0.11
CA ASP A 126 -11.55 27.04 -0.38
C ASP A 126 -11.48 25.62 -0.98
N LEU A 127 -10.54 25.37 -1.89
CA LEU A 127 -10.28 24.01 -2.42
C LEU A 127 -9.81 23.06 -1.33
N VAL A 128 -8.87 23.49 -0.50
CA VAL A 128 -8.35 22.67 0.61
C VAL A 128 -9.48 22.32 1.58
N LYS A 129 -10.30 23.32 1.96
CA LYS A 129 -11.46 23.09 2.83
C LYS A 129 -12.45 22.10 2.22
N LEU A 130 -12.77 22.24 0.94
CA LEU A 130 -13.73 21.36 0.26
C LEU A 130 -13.20 19.92 0.14
N LEU A 131 -11.90 19.76 -0.14
CA LEU A 131 -11.24 18.46 -0.15
C LEU A 131 -11.31 17.79 1.22
N SER A 132 -10.99 18.51 2.30
CA SER A 132 -11.08 17.96 3.65
C SER A 132 -12.51 17.57 4.06
N GLN A 133 -13.53 18.31 3.58
CA GLN A 133 -14.93 17.93 3.77
C GLN A 133 -15.26 16.61 3.07
N TRP A 134 -14.79 16.43 1.84
CA TRP A 134 -14.97 15.20 1.08
C TRP A 134 -14.26 14.02 1.73
N GLU A 135 -13.00 14.19 2.15
CA GLU A 135 -12.23 13.14 2.85
C GLU A 135 -12.91 12.73 4.16
N SER A 136 -13.37 13.70 4.96
CA SER A 136 -14.05 13.41 6.23
C SER A 136 -15.35 12.63 6.02
N LEU A 137 -16.13 12.98 4.99
CA LEU A 137 -17.37 12.26 4.68
C LEU A 137 -17.06 10.85 4.16
N LEU A 138 -16.04 10.70 3.31
CA LEU A 138 -15.62 9.40 2.80
C LEU A 138 -15.20 8.48 3.95
N ASP A 139 -14.38 8.98 4.88
CA ASP A 139 -13.96 8.22 6.06
C ASP A 139 -15.15 7.83 6.94
N GLN A 140 -16.12 8.73 7.13
CA GLN A 140 -17.35 8.40 7.83
C GLN A 140 -18.09 7.24 7.16
N LYS A 141 -18.36 7.34 5.85
CA LYS A 141 -19.13 6.32 5.12
C LYS A 141 -18.42 4.97 5.09
N LEU A 142 -17.11 4.95 4.81
CA LEU A 142 -16.34 3.71 4.68
C LEU A 142 -16.00 3.06 6.03
N ILE A 143 -15.54 3.86 7.00
CA ILE A 143 -14.96 3.34 8.25
C ILE A 143 -16.03 3.24 9.35
N GLN A 144 -16.88 4.26 9.49
CA GLN A 144 -17.84 4.33 10.59
C GLN A 144 -19.14 3.62 10.22
N ASP A 145 -19.65 3.87 9.03
CA ASP A 145 -20.94 3.30 8.59
C ASP A 145 -20.77 1.93 7.91
N GLY A 146 -19.53 1.57 7.52
CA GLY A 146 -19.23 0.29 6.85
C GLY A 146 -19.84 0.15 5.46
N ILE A 147 -20.16 1.27 4.81
CA ILE A 147 -20.78 1.30 3.49
C ILE A 147 -19.70 0.99 2.44
N THR A 148 -19.99 0.05 1.54
CA THR A 148 -19.15 -0.17 0.36
C THR A 148 -19.54 0.81 -0.73
N LEU A 149 -18.57 1.55 -1.25
CA LEU A 149 -18.75 2.53 -2.32
C LEU A 149 -18.12 2.04 -3.61
N SER A 150 -18.74 2.34 -4.75
CA SER A 150 -18.13 2.22 -6.07
C SER A 150 -17.82 3.60 -6.63
N ASP A 151 -16.71 3.68 -7.36
CA ASP A 151 -16.29 4.85 -8.11
C ASP A 151 -17.00 4.88 -9.47
N GLU A 152 -17.43 6.05 -9.92
CA GLU A 152 -18.00 6.26 -11.26
C GLU A 152 -17.36 7.48 -11.92
N VAL A 153 -17.10 7.44 -13.22
CA VAL A 153 -16.54 8.59 -13.96
C VAL A 153 -17.63 9.24 -14.79
N ARG A 154 -17.84 10.55 -14.59
CA ARG A 154 -18.77 11.37 -15.38
C ARG A 154 -18.12 12.70 -15.72
N ASP A 155 -18.18 13.10 -16.99
CA ASP A 155 -17.63 14.38 -17.48
C ASP A 155 -16.17 14.64 -17.05
N GLY A 156 -15.33 13.60 -17.06
CA GLY A 156 -13.92 13.70 -16.66
C GLY A 156 -13.71 13.93 -15.15
N ILE A 157 -14.71 13.60 -14.33
CA ILE A 157 -14.69 13.74 -12.87
C ILE A 157 -14.96 12.37 -12.22
N LEU A 158 -14.22 12.07 -11.15
CA LEU A 158 -14.42 10.90 -10.30
C LEU A 158 -15.55 11.15 -9.29
N GLY A 159 -16.70 10.50 -9.48
CA GLY A 159 -17.85 10.48 -8.58
C GLY A 159 -17.90 9.24 -7.69
N SER A 160 -19.02 9.08 -6.98
CA SER A 160 -19.26 7.96 -6.05
C SER A 160 -20.69 7.45 -6.16
N SER A 161 -20.92 6.19 -5.80
CA SER A 161 -22.27 5.60 -5.69
C SER A 161 -23.09 6.14 -4.51
N ASP A 162 -22.46 6.73 -3.48
CA ASP A 162 -23.19 7.39 -2.39
C ASP A 162 -23.56 8.84 -2.78
N PRO A 163 -24.84 9.23 -2.73
CA PRO A 163 -25.28 10.54 -3.19
C PRO A 163 -24.66 11.74 -2.47
N GLU A 164 -24.30 11.61 -1.18
CA GLU A 164 -23.71 12.71 -0.41
C GLU A 164 -22.24 12.90 -0.77
N VAL A 165 -21.50 11.79 -0.87
CA VAL A 165 -20.09 11.79 -1.33
C VAL A 165 -20.00 12.30 -2.76
N ASP A 166 -20.93 11.87 -3.61
CA ASP A 166 -21.00 12.28 -5.01
C ASP A 166 -21.35 13.76 -5.19
N ALA A 167 -22.27 14.31 -4.39
CA ALA A 167 -22.57 15.73 -4.38
C ALA A 167 -21.34 16.58 -4.04
N LEU A 168 -20.50 16.13 -3.09
CA LEU A 168 -19.23 16.79 -2.78
C LEU A 168 -18.21 16.62 -3.91
N ALA A 169 -18.13 15.45 -4.55
CA ALA A 169 -17.28 15.23 -5.71
C ALA A 169 -17.65 16.18 -6.86
N HIS A 170 -18.95 16.38 -7.13
CA HIS A 170 -19.40 17.33 -8.15
C HIS A 170 -19.00 18.78 -7.81
N ARG A 171 -19.16 19.18 -6.53
CA ARG A 171 -18.73 20.51 -6.05
C ARG A 171 -17.22 20.69 -6.18
N LEU A 172 -16.42 19.65 -5.91
CA LEU A 172 -14.98 19.65 -6.16
C LEU A 172 -14.69 19.87 -7.64
N GLY A 173 -15.39 19.17 -8.54
CA GLY A 173 -15.28 19.36 -9.99
C GLY A 173 -15.47 20.81 -10.43
N VAL A 174 -16.58 21.41 -10.04
CA VAL A 174 -16.90 22.82 -10.34
C VAL A 174 -15.84 23.78 -9.79
N ALA A 175 -15.28 23.50 -8.61
CA ALA A 175 -14.28 24.36 -7.99
C ALA A 175 -12.87 24.19 -8.60
N VAL A 176 -12.50 22.97 -8.98
CA VAL A 176 -11.17 22.62 -9.52
C VAL A 176 -11.00 23.09 -10.94
N GLN A 177 -12.00 22.89 -11.82
CA GLN A 177 -11.91 23.23 -13.25
C GLN A 177 -11.31 24.63 -13.54
N PRO A 178 -11.86 25.74 -13.00
CA PRO A 178 -11.29 27.08 -13.26
C PRO A 178 -9.93 27.30 -12.61
N ARG A 179 -9.51 26.43 -11.69
CA ARG A 179 -8.25 26.51 -10.92
C ARG A 179 -7.26 25.41 -11.32
N LEU A 180 -7.51 24.64 -12.37
CA LEU A 180 -6.68 23.48 -12.74
C LEU A 180 -5.20 23.86 -12.92
N LYS A 181 -4.92 25.02 -13.52
CA LYS A 181 -3.55 25.53 -13.67
C LYS A 181 -2.85 25.72 -12.31
N ASN A 182 -3.55 26.24 -11.30
CA ASN A 182 -3.01 26.36 -9.93
C ASN A 182 -2.74 24.98 -9.32
N VAL A 183 -3.69 24.03 -9.45
CA VAL A 183 -3.53 22.66 -8.97
C VAL A 183 -2.28 22.00 -9.59
N LEU A 184 -2.13 22.07 -10.91
CA LEU A 184 -0.96 21.50 -11.61
C LEU A 184 0.35 22.20 -11.26
N THR A 185 0.31 23.51 -10.99
CA THR A 185 1.49 24.27 -10.54
C THR A 185 1.93 23.82 -9.15
N VAL A 186 1.00 23.62 -8.22
CA VAL A 186 1.28 23.11 -6.88
C VAL A 186 1.84 21.68 -6.97
N LEU A 187 1.17 20.81 -7.73
CA LEU A 187 1.56 19.41 -7.91
C LEU A 187 3.01 19.28 -8.43
N ASN A 188 3.39 20.13 -9.38
CA ASN A 188 4.72 20.10 -10.01
C ASN A 188 5.79 20.92 -9.30
N GLY A 189 5.42 21.89 -8.46
CA GLY A 189 6.34 22.89 -7.96
C GLY A 189 6.40 23.06 -6.45
N SER A 190 5.42 22.55 -5.68
CA SER A 190 5.40 22.83 -4.23
C SER A 190 6.49 22.05 -3.49
N PRO A 191 7.37 22.71 -2.72
CA PRO A 191 8.26 22.04 -1.78
C PRO A 191 7.51 21.40 -0.61
N ILE A 192 6.26 21.80 -0.33
CA ILE A 192 5.46 21.25 0.77
C ILE A 192 4.74 19.99 0.31
N GLU A 193 5.04 18.87 0.97
CA GLU A 193 4.46 17.57 0.68
C GLU A 193 2.92 17.58 0.79
N SER A 194 2.35 18.12 1.88
CA SER A 194 0.89 18.14 2.07
C SER A 194 0.14 18.88 0.95
N ASP A 195 0.71 19.96 0.42
CA ASP A 195 0.13 20.65 -0.74
C ASP A 195 0.20 19.80 -2.01
N ARG A 196 1.30 19.05 -2.22
CA ARG A 196 1.41 18.13 -3.35
C ARG A 196 0.43 16.97 -3.22
N ILE A 197 0.24 16.43 -2.02
CA ILE A 197 -0.75 15.38 -1.73
C ILE A 197 -2.14 15.87 -2.10
N ALA A 198 -2.57 17.02 -1.56
CA ALA A 198 -3.88 17.59 -1.87
C ALA A 198 -4.03 17.87 -3.37
N ALA A 199 -3.01 18.44 -4.02
CA ALA A 199 -3.05 18.71 -5.46
C ALA A 199 -3.15 17.42 -6.28
N SER A 200 -2.46 16.34 -5.87
CA SER A 200 -2.50 15.03 -6.53
C SER A 200 -3.84 14.30 -6.37
N GLN A 201 -4.63 14.63 -5.34
CA GLN A 201 -6.01 14.14 -5.24
C GLN A 201 -6.93 14.97 -6.12
N LEU A 202 -6.79 16.31 -6.08
CA LEU A 202 -7.66 17.24 -6.79
C LEU A 202 -7.72 17.03 -8.30
N ILE A 203 -6.69 16.48 -8.93
CA ILE A 203 -6.71 16.16 -10.37
C ILE A 203 -7.82 15.17 -10.77
N ASN A 204 -8.31 14.33 -9.86
CA ASN A 204 -9.44 13.42 -10.12
C ASN A 204 -10.76 14.14 -10.39
N TRP A 205 -10.84 15.43 -10.05
CA TRP A 205 -11.99 16.30 -10.33
C TRP A 205 -11.62 17.42 -11.32
N SER A 206 -10.63 17.18 -12.19
CA SER A 206 -10.17 18.20 -13.14
C SER A 206 -11.21 18.56 -14.21
N GLY A 207 -12.13 17.64 -14.55
CA GLY A 207 -13.05 17.79 -15.69
C GLY A 207 -12.37 17.80 -17.07
N ASN A 208 -11.04 17.72 -17.11
CA ASN A 208 -10.25 17.66 -18.33
C ASN A 208 -9.02 16.76 -18.10
N PRO A 209 -9.20 15.43 -18.08
CA PRO A 209 -8.11 14.51 -17.81
C PRO A 209 -6.95 14.62 -18.81
N ALA A 210 -7.27 14.92 -20.07
CA ALA A 210 -6.28 15.13 -21.14
C ALA A 210 -5.25 16.22 -20.78
N ALA A 211 -5.68 17.30 -20.11
CA ALA A 211 -4.79 18.38 -19.68
C ALA A 211 -3.90 18.02 -18.47
N VAL A 212 -4.24 16.96 -17.72
CA VAL A 212 -3.47 16.51 -16.56
C VAL A 212 -2.31 15.61 -16.96
N PHE A 213 -2.48 14.74 -17.96
CA PHE A 213 -1.47 13.73 -18.33
C PHE A 213 -0.05 14.25 -18.54
N PRO A 214 0.18 15.39 -19.23
CA PRO A 214 1.54 15.92 -19.42
C PRO A 214 2.28 16.25 -18.11
N ALA A 215 1.56 16.47 -17.01
CA ALA A 215 2.16 16.73 -15.69
C ALA A 215 2.59 15.47 -14.95
N LEU A 216 2.02 14.30 -15.28
CA LEU A 216 2.16 13.11 -14.44
C LEU A 216 3.54 12.44 -14.45
N PRO A 217 4.35 12.43 -15.53
CA PRO A 217 5.63 11.74 -15.52
C PRO A 217 6.56 12.13 -14.36
N ALA A 218 6.64 13.43 -14.02
CA ALA A 218 7.45 13.92 -12.90
C ALA A 218 6.83 13.62 -11.52
N VAL A 219 5.52 13.44 -11.47
CA VAL A 219 4.76 13.18 -10.24
C VAL A 219 4.84 11.70 -9.85
N LEU A 220 4.94 10.81 -10.84
CA LEU A 220 5.08 9.37 -10.61
C LEU A 220 6.39 8.99 -9.91
N THR A 221 7.36 9.90 -9.85
CA THR A 221 8.64 9.73 -9.16
C THR A 221 8.81 10.67 -7.96
N ASP A 222 7.70 11.26 -7.46
CA ASP A 222 7.69 12.07 -6.23
C ASP A 222 8.24 11.30 -5.04
N ASP A 223 8.84 11.98 -4.06
CA ASP A 223 9.34 11.36 -2.83
C ASP A 223 8.21 10.81 -1.95
N SER A 224 7.04 11.45 -1.99
CA SER A 224 5.86 11.04 -1.22
C SER A 224 5.11 9.90 -1.90
N VAL A 225 4.95 8.79 -1.18
CA VAL A 225 4.15 7.63 -1.62
C VAL A 225 2.69 8.00 -1.90
N TYR A 226 2.15 8.97 -1.17
CA TYR A 226 0.77 9.43 -1.35
C TYR A 226 0.60 10.16 -2.69
N VAL A 227 1.54 11.04 -3.03
CA VAL A 227 1.54 11.77 -4.31
C VAL A 227 1.62 10.79 -5.48
N ARG A 228 2.56 9.83 -5.42
CA ARG A 228 2.73 8.80 -6.45
C ARG A 228 1.48 7.94 -6.61
N ASN A 229 0.92 7.45 -5.51
CA ASN A 229 -0.29 6.61 -5.52
C ASN A 229 -1.50 7.34 -6.10
N ASN A 230 -1.70 8.62 -5.75
CA ASN A 230 -2.81 9.42 -6.27
C ASN A 230 -2.67 9.68 -7.77
N ALA A 231 -1.46 10.00 -8.24
CA ALA A 231 -1.18 10.13 -9.68
C ALA A 231 -1.42 8.81 -10.43
N SER A 232 -0.97 7.69 -9.87
CA SER A 232 -1.19 6.37 -10.45
C SER A 232 -2.67 5.97 -10.46
N ARG A 233 -3.44 6.32 -9.42
CA ARG A 233 -4.90 6.15 -9.40
C ARG A 233 -5.55 6.95 -10.52
N PHE A 234 -5.19 8.22 -10.69
CA PHE A 234 -5.70 9.05 -11.76
C PHE A 234 -5.45 8.40 -13.13
N ILE A 235 -4.25 7.88 -13.38
CA ILE A 235 -3.93 7.20 -14.64
C ILE A 235 -4.81 5.97 -14.85
N VAL A 236 -4.96 5.12 -13.84
CA VAL A 236 -5.80 3.91 -13.95
C VAL A 236 -7.25 4.27 -14.26
N VAL A 237 -7.79 5.32 -13.63
CA VAL A 237 -9.18 5.75 -13.80
C VAL A 237 -9.40 6.38 -15.18
N PHE A 238 -8.47 7.21 -15.65
CA PHE A 238 -8.66 8.05 -16.84
C PHE A 238 -7.82 7.62 -18.05
N VAL A 239 -7.22 6.43 -18.04
CA VAL A 239 -6.31 5.97 -19.12
C VAL A 239 -6.97 6.10 -20.49
N ASP A 240 -8.29 5.91 -20.61
CA ASP A 240 -9.06 6.03 -21.83
C ASP A 240 -9.13 7.46 -22.41
N GLU A 241 -8.75 8.47 -21.63
CA GLU A 241 -8.62 9.86 -22.08
C GLU A 241 -7.20 10.23 -22.55
N LEU A 242 -6.19 9.42 -22.27
CA LEU A 242 -4.81 9.66 -22.73
C LEU A 242 -4.72 9.46 -24.25
N ARG A 243 -4.45 10.50 -25.04
CA ARG A 243 -4.42 10.36 -26.52
C ARG A 243 -3.00 10.22 -27.10
N ASP A 244 -2.00 10.71 -26.39
CA ASP A 244 -0.62 10.81 -26.89
C ASP A 244 0.26 9.64 -26.42
N ILE A 245 0.87 8.94 -27.38
CA ILE A 245 1.75 7.80 -27.11
C ILE A 245 3.07 8.22 -26.49
N ASP A 246 3.59 9.41 -26.80
CA ASP A 246 4.85 9.88 -26.24
C ASP A 246 4.69 10.18 -24.75
N THR A 247 3.60 10.86 -24.38
CA THR A 247 3.19 11.02 -22.98
C THR A 247 2.96 9.66 -22.31
N ALA A 248 2.29 8.71 -22.98
CA ALA A 248 2.09 7.36 -22.46
C ALA A 248 3.41 6.62 -22.17
N LYS A 249 4.43 6.79 -23.02
CA LYS A 249 5.77 6.22 -22.83
C LYS A 249 6.47 6.81 -21.61
N LEU A 250 6.35 8.11 -21.39
CA LEU A 250 6.90 8.77 -20.20
C LEU A 250 6.20 8.32 -18.91
N ILE A 251 4.87 8.20 -18.96
CA ILE A 251 4.07 7.67 -17.85
C ILE A 251 4.47 6.22 -17.55
N LEU A 252 4.64 5.39 -18.58
CA LEU A 252 5.08 4.01 -18.44
C LEU A 252 6.42 3.92 -17.70
N SER A 253 7.40 4.75 -18.06
CA SER A 253 8.69 4.82 -17.36
C SER A 253 8.54 5.16 -15.86
N GLY A 254 7.66 6.11 -15.53
CA GLY A 254 7.33 6.44 -14.13
C GLY A 254 6.68 5.27 -13.38
N MET A 255 5.75 4.55 -14.02
CA MET A 255 5.12 3.35 -13.45
C MET A 255 6.12 2.22 -13.23
N ILE A 256 7.06 2.00 -14.15
CA ILE A 256 8.15 1.03 -13.99
C ILE A 256 9.03 1.39 -12.79
N THR A 257 9.30 2.69 -12.59
CA THR A 257 10.04 3.15 -11.42
C THR A 257 9.28 2.83 -10.13
N GLN A 258 7.98 3.12 -10.06
CA GLN A 258 7.13 2.77 -8.91
C GLN A 258 7.09 1.27 -8.63
N LEU A 259 7.01 0.44 -9.68
CA LEU A 259 7.02 -1.01 -9.55
C LEU A 259 8.26 -1.52 -8.78
N LYS A 260 9.40 -0.85 -8.96
CA LYS A 260 10.67 -1.20 -8.32
C LYS A 260 10.79 -0.69 -6.87
N LEU A 261 9.90 0.19 -6.42
CA LEU A 261 9.91 0.73 -5.06
C LEU A 261 9.49 -0.32 -4.01
N PRO A 262 9.88 -0.12 -2.73
CA PRO A 262 9.64 -1.08 -1.66
C PRO A 262 8.22 -1.09 -1.10
N PHE A 263 7.30 -0.30 -1.65
CA PHE A 263 5.95 -0.15 -1.13
C PHE A 263 4.94 -1.01 -1.88
N MET A 264 4.13 -1.78 -1.14
CA MET A 264 3.05 -2.57 -1.72
C MET A 264 2.06 -1.72 -2.52
N THR A 265 1.70 -0.53 -2.02
CA THR A 265 0.74 0.36 -2.70
C THR A 265 1.25 0.83 -4.06
N ASP A 266 2.52 1.23 -4.15
CA ASP A 266 3.14 1.65 -5.41
C ASP A 266 3.11 0.50 -6.41
N ARG A 267 3.48 -0.71 -5.98
CA ARG A 267 3.48 -1.91 -6.85
C ARG A 267 2.11 -2.24 -7.40
N ASN A 268 1.10 -2.31 -6.53
CA ASN A 268 -0.27 -2.62 -6.94
C ASN A 268 -0.78 -1.61 -7.98
N LYS A 269 -0.55 -0.31 -7.73
CA LYS A 269 -0.98 0.74 -8.67
C LYS A 269 -0.14 0.76 -9.96
N ALA A 270 1.16 0.52 -9.87
CA ALA A 270 2.04 0.42 -11.04
C ALA A 270 1.64 -0.75 -11.95
N LEU A 271 1.35 -1.93 -11.40
CA LEU A 271 0.88 -3.08 -12.18
C LEU A 271 -0.42 -2.78 -12.93
N GLY A 272 -1.41 -2.21 -12.23
CA GLY A 272 -2.66 -1.78 -12.85
C GLY A 272 -2.45 -0.71 -13.93
N GLY A 273 -1.60 0.29 -13.65
CA GLY A 273 -1.27 1.36 -14.58
C GLY A 273 -0.55 0.87 -15.84
N ILE A 274 0.47 0.01 -15.69
CA ILE A 274 1.19 -0.62 -16.81
C ILE A 274 0.19 -1.42 -17.65
N ARG A 275 -0.66 -2.25 -17.03
CA ARG A 275 -1.66 -3.04 -17.75
C ARG A 275 -2.62 -2.16 -18.55
N GLY A 276 -3.15 -1.09 -17.93
CA GLY A 276 -4.02 -0.13 -18.62
C GLY A 276 -3.33 0.54 -19.81
N LEU A 277 -2.08 0.98 -19.64
CA LEU A 277 -1.29 1.60 -20.71
C LEU A 277 -1.00 0.63 -21.85
N LEU A 278 -0.62 -0.62 -21.57
CA LEU A 278 -0.36 -1.62 -22.62
C LEU A 278 -1.65 -2.05 -23.33
N GLY A 279 -2.78 -2.14 -22.62
CA GLY A 279 -4.08 -2.42 -23.22
C GLY A 279 -4.50 -1.33 -24.20
N LYS A 280 -4.24 -0.06 -23.85
CA LYS A 280 -4.56 1.08 -24.71
C LYS A 280 -3.55 1.35 -25.81
N PHE A 281 -2.26 1.18 -25.52
CA PHE A 281 -1.14 1.41 -26.43
C PHE A 281 -0.25 0.16 -26.55
N PRO A 282 -0.69 -0.86 -27.31
CA PRO A 282 0.04 -2.13 -27.41
C PRO A 282 1.50 -2.00 -27.93
N ALA A 283 1.79 -0.95 -28.71
CA ALA A 283 3.15 -0.66 -29.19
C ALA A 283 4.16 -0.42 -28.05
N LEU A 284 3.70 -0.03 -26.86
CA LEU A 284 4.54 0.19 -25.68
C LEU A 284 5.11 -1.10 -25.08
N THR A 285 4.62 -2.28 -25.48
CA THR A 285 5.18 -3.58 -25.05
C THR A 285 6.68 -3.68 -25.33
N SER A 286 7.15 -3.10 -26.45
CA SER A 286 8.56 -3.02 -26.83
C SER A 286 9.41 -2.13 -25.90
N SER A 287 8.78 -1.27 -25.11
CA SER A 287 9.45 -0.39 -24.14
C SER A 287 9.67 -1.04 -22.77
N ILE A 288 9.20 -2.28 -22.57
CA ILE A 288 9.47 -3.04 -21.34
C ILE A 288 10.78 -3.82 -21.49
N ASP A 289 11.82 -3.34 -20.82
CA ASP A 289 13.15 -3.95 -20.83
C ASP A 289 13.22 -5.29 -20.05
N ALA A 290 14.34 -5.99 -20.22
CA ALA A 290 14.58 -7.29 -19.58
C ALA A 290 14.62 -7.20 -18.05
N GLU A 291 15.10 -6.09 -17.49
CA GLU A 291 15.15 -5.87 -16.04
C GLU A 291 13.75 -5.77 -15.45
N THR A 292 12.87 -5.02 -16.10
CA THR A 292 11.46 -4.88 -15.71
C THR A 292 10.72 -6.20 -15.83
N LYS A 293 10.95 -6.97 -16.91
CA LYS A 293 10.40 -8.33 -17.05
C LYS A 293 10.87 -9.26 -15.92
N SER A 294 12.15 -9.20 -15.58
CA SER A 294 12.73 -9.96 -14.46
C SER A 294 12.05 -9.60 -13.13
N HIS A 295 11.84 -8.31 -12.86
CA HIS A 295 11.15 -7.87 -11.66
C HIS A 295 9.67 -8.28 -11.63
N LEU A 296 8.96 -8.24 -12.77
CA LEU A 296 7.59 -8.78 -12.90
C LEU A 296 7.55 -10.29 -12.61
N CYS A 297 8.50 -11.06 -13.14
CA CYS A 297 8.63 -12.50 -12.87
C CYS A 297 8.76 -12.80 -11.38
N ARG A 298 9.58 -12.01 -10.68
CA ARG A 298 9.73 -12.14 -9.23
C ARG A 298 8.42 -11.82 -8.50
N ILE A 299 7.75 -10.72 -8.84
CA ILE A 299 6.46 -10.38 -8.22
C ILE A 299 5.44 -11.51 -8.44
N ALA A 300 5.36 -12.03 -9.67
CA ALA A 300 4.47 -13.12 -10.05
C ALA A 300 4.72 -14.41 -9.25
N SER A 301 5.97 -14.70 -8.87
CA SER A 301 6.34 -15.91 -8.14
C SER A 301 6.34 -15.74 -6.61
N THR A 302 6.60 -14.54 -6.09
CA THR A 302 6.78 -14.33 -4.65
C THR A 302 5.59 -13.67 -3.95
N SER A 303 4.75 -12.93 -4.67
CA SER A 303 3.63 -12.23 -4.06
C SER A 303 2.53 -13.21 -3.67
N VAL A 304 2.03 -13.07 -2.44
CA VAL A 304 0.92 -13.90 -1.91
C VAL A 304 -0.45 -13.29 -2.23
N LEU A 305 -0.46 -12.05 -2.73
CA LEU A 305 -1.67 -11.31 -3.06
C LEU A 305 -2.02 -11.49 -4.54
N ASP A 306 -3.21 -12.02 -4.83
CA ASP A 306 -3.65 -12.31 -6.20
C ASP A 306 -3.75 -11.04 -7.07
N ASN A 307 -4.20 -9.93 -6.49
CA ASN A 307 -4.24 -8.63 -7.18
C ASN A 307 -2.85 -8.01 -7.45
N VAL A 308 -1.77 -8.63 -6.96
CA VAL A 308 -0.39 -8.22 -7.24
C VAL A 308 0.31 -9.31 -8.07
N GLY A 309 0.46 -10.52 -7.53
CA GLY A 309 1.09 -11.65 -8.20
C GLY A 309 0.32 -12.12 -9.45
N GLY A 310 -1.01 -12.18 -9.39
CA GLY A 310 -1.86 -12.54 -10.54
C GLY A 310 -1.80 -11.50 -11.65
N VAL A 311 -1.83 -10.21 -11.31
CA VAL A 311 -1.68 -9.13 -12.31
C VAL A 311 -0.29 -9.13 -12.94
N ALA A 312 0.75 -9.42 -12.17
CA ALA A 312 2.10 -9.58 -12.71
C ALA A 312 2.20 -10.75 -13.70
N LYS A 313 1.55 -11.90 -13.43
CA LYS A 313 1.44 -13.02 -14.38
C LYS A 313 0.76 -12.60 -15.68
N GLN A 314 -0.40 -11.94 -15.58
CA GLN A 314 -1.13 -11.45 -16.75
C GLN A 314 -0.27 -10.49 -17.60
N LEU A 315 0.51 -9.61 -16.97
CA LEU A 315 1.44 -8.73 -17.68
C LEU A 315 2.54 -9.50 -18.41
N LEU A 316 3.11 -10.54 -17.79
CA LEU A 316 4.12 -11.38 -18.43
C LEU A 316 3.56 -12.11 -19.65
N ASP A 317 2.31 -12.58 -19.59
CA ASP A 317 1.62 -13.20 -20.72
C ASP A 317 1.49 -12.23 -21.90
N VAL A 318 1.08 -10.98 -21.64
CA VAL A 318 1.00 -9.90 -22.64
C VAL A 318 2.37 -9.59 -23.24
N LEU A 319 3.45 -9.74 -22.47
CA LEU A 319 4.83 -9.45 -22.90
C LEU A 319 5.52 -10.64 -23.61
N GLY A 320 4.75 -11.68 -23.97
CA GLY A 320 5.21 -12.85 -24.71
C GLY A 320 5.81 -13.95 -23.84
N GLY A 321 5.45 -14.01 -22.56
CA GLY A 321 5.85 -15.06 -21.61
C GLY A 321 7.36 -15.04 -21.33
N ALA A 322 7.77 -14.43 -20.21
CA ALA A 322 9.12 -14.70 -19.72
C ALA A 322 9.10 -16.07 -19.02
N ASN A 323 9.97 -16.99 -19.45
CA ASN A 323 10.38 -18.10 -18.58
C ASN A 323 11.00 -17.45 -17.33
N CYS A 324 10.22 -17.36 -16.25
CA CYS A 324 10.68 -16.86 -14.97
C CYS A 324 11.64 -17.90 -14.39
N ALA A 325 12.88 -17.91 -14.87
CA ALA A 325 13.92 -18.79 -14.36
C ALA A 325 14.10 -18.50 -12.86
N GLU A 326 14.27 -19.55 -12.06
CA GLU A 326 14.20 -19.53 -10.59
C GLU A 326 15.29 -18.67 -9.90
N ASN A 327 16.26 -18.14 -10.64
CA ASN A 327 17.39 -17.39 -10.11
C ASN A 327 17.39 -15.92 -10.55
N ILE A 328 16.39 -15.15 -10.11
CA ILE A 328 16.36 -13.70 -10.31
C ILE A 328 17.06 -13.01 -9.13
N SER A 329 18.35 -12.72 -9.31
CA SER A 329 19.12 -11.83 -8.44
C SER A 329 18.76 -10.37 -8.73
N CYS A 330 18.49 -9.59 -7.67
CA CYS A 330 18.36 -8.14 -7.78
C CYS A 330 19.75 -7.52 -7.94
N LYS A 331 20.23 -7.41 -9.18
CA LYS A 331 21.39 -6.59 -9.52
C LYS A 331 20.94 -5.17 -9.82
#